data_AF-A0AAV8FVQ9-F1
#
_entry.id   AF-A0AAV8FVQ9-F1
#
_cell.length_a   1.000
_cell.length_b   1.000
_cell.length_c   1.000
_cell.angle_alpha   90.00
_cell.angle_beta   90.00
_cell.angle_gamma   90.00
#
_symmetry.space_group_name_H-M   'P 1'
#
loop_
_entity.id
_entity.type
_entity.pdbx_description
1 polymer ?
#
loop_
_entity_poly.entity_id
_entity_poly.type
_entity_poly.pdbx_seq_one_letter_code
_entity_poly.pdbx_strand_id
1 'polypeptide(L)'
;MEHLPKVRNGAVAKRMKKKAKKPTLLNMLPEDAIVEIVSQLVSSSSKPFADLYSLKSSCKAFFEASKDKMVKQRIALERDIFGLTWMATDKECMSVLKSCGDAGNAEANFMLALINIFKKGDINRGAEFLKRASSSDHKAALYMLNILCVRLQKHNPFAEGNSHTLKADQRIFDDYDQLKWCREKVLNAIRLVTWNNWQDNAVASVRQCNNSNCGIRGWDCRCFCSKDCEWNHEYYEFCKAT
;
A
#
# COMPACT_ATOMS: atom_id res chain seq x y z
N MET A 1 -74.35 -22.04 13.51
CA MET A 1 -72.88 -21.97 13.33
C MET A 1 -72.56 -22.69 12.04
N GLU A 2 -72.30 -21.91 10.99
CA GLU A 2 -72.00 -22.36 9.63
C GLU A 2 -70.59 -22.97 9.57
N HIS A 3 -70.43 -24.08 8.85
CA HIS A 3 -69.14 -24.62 8.47
C HIS A 3 -69.05 -24.71 6.95
N LEU A 4 -68.45 -23.68 6.35
CA LEU A 4 -68.03 -23.64 4.96
C LEU A 4 -66.74 -24.46 4.76
N PRO A 5 -66.62 -25.26 3.67
CA PRO A 5 -65.35 -25.90 3.33
C PRO A 5 -64.40 -24.91 2.64
N LYS A 6 -63.14 -24.87 3.11
CA LYS A 6 -62.05 -24.08 2.51
C LYS A 6 -61.65 -24.66 1.16
N VAL A 7 -61.88 -23.89 0.09
CA VAL A 7 -61.34 -24.14 -1.25
C VAL A 7 -59.82 -23.93 -1.23
N ARG A 8 -59.05 -24.99 -1.51
CA ARG A 8 -57.60 -24.90 -1.75
C ARG A 8 -57.36 -24.43 -3.19
N ASN A 9 -57.03 -23.15 -3.35
CA ASN A 9 -56.52 -22.62 -4.62
C ASN A 9 -55.07 -23.12 -4.83
N GLY A 10 -54.90 -24.08 -5.74
CA GLY A 10 -53.59 -24.49 -6.24
C GLY A 10 -53.09 -23.50 -7.29
N ALA A 11 -52.20 -22.59 -6.92
CA ALA A 11 -51.50 -21.76 -7.87
C ALA A 11 -50.42 -22.60 -8.59
N VAL A 12 -50.63 -22.91 -9.86
CA VAL A 12 -49.61 -23.53 -10.72
C VAL A 12 -48.55 -22.47 -11.04
N ALA A 13 -47.37 -22.61 -10.48
CA ALA A 13 -46.23 -21.77 -10.79
C ALA A 13 -45.79 -21.97 -12.25
N LYS A 14 -46.06 -20.98 -13.11
CA LYS A 14 -45.52 -20.95 -14.49
C LYS A 14 -43.99 -20.84 -14.41
N ARG A 15 -43.30 -21.92 -14.74
CA ARG A 15 -41.84 -21.94 -14.94
C ARG A 15 -41.49 -21.08 -16.15
N MET A 16 -41.04 -19.84 -15.89
CA MET A 16 -40.51 -18.96 -16.92
C MET A 16 -39.31 -19.64 -17.60
N LYS A 17 -39.42 -19.92 -18.90
CA LYS A 17 -38.27 -20.35 -19.71
C LYS A 17 -37.27 -19.19 -19.75
N LYS A 18 -36.08 -19.38 -19.17
CA LYS A 18 -34.95 -18.44 -19.33
C LYS A 18 -34.68 -18.31 -20.83
N LYS A 19 -34.94 -17.12 -21.41
CA LYS A 19 -34.44 -16.80 -22.76
C LYS A 19 -32.93 -16.99 -22.75
N ALA A 20 -32.41 -17.80 -23.66
CA ALA A 20 -30.98 -17.93 -23.87
C ALA A 20 -30.42 -16.53 -24.19
N LYS A 21 -29.53 -16.02 -23.34
CA LYS A 21 -28.84 -14.76 -23.61
C LYS A 21 -27.98 -14.98 -24.85
N LYS A 22 -28.10 -14.09 -25.85
CA LYS A 22 -27.16 -14.08 -26.97
C LYS A 22 -25.73 -13.97 -26.39
N PRO A 23 -24.77 -14.78 -26.84
CA PRO A 23 -23.40 -14.65 -26.40
C PRO A 23 -22.92 -13.24 -26.80
N THR A 24 -22.51 -12.45 -25.82
CA THR A 24 -21.75 -11.23 -26.09
C THR A 24 -20.35 -11.64 -26.53
N LEU A 25 -19.66 -10.80 -27.31
CA LEU A 25 -18.24 -11.05 -27.67
C LEU A 25 -17.39 -11.33 -26.43
N LEU A 26 -17.70 -10.66 -25.31
CA LEU A 26 -17.05 -10.90 -24.02
C LEU A 26 -17.26 -12.33 -23.50
N ASN A 27 -18.44 -12.93 -23.69
CA ASN A 27 -18.71 -14.31 -23.28
C ASN A 27 -18.01 -15.35 -24.17
N MET A 28 -17.42 -14.93 -25.30
CA MET A 28 -16.62 -15.80 -26.16
C MET A 28 -15.13 -15.76 -25.78
N LEU A 29 -14.71 -14.83 -24.93
CA LEU A 29 -13.33 -14.75 -24.46
C LEU A 29 -13.09 -15.77 -23.34
N PRO A 30 -11.92 -16.44 -23.35
CA PRO A 30 -11.41 -17.16 -22.19
C PRO A 30 -11.32 -16.27 -20.94
N GLU A 31 -11.50 -16.87 -19.75
CA GLU A 31 -11.51 -16.13 -18.47
C GLU A 31 -10.18 -15.40 -18.20
N ASP A 32 -9.06 -16.04 -18.51
CA ASP A 32 -7.70 -15.49 -18.43
C ASP A 32 -7.51 -14.28 -19.34
N ALA A 33 -8.08 -14.28 -20.54
CA ALA A 33 -8.06 -13.11 -21.43
C ALA A 33 -8.84 -11.92 -20.82
N ILE A 34 -9.97 -12.20 -20.15
CA ILE A 34 -10.74 -11.17 -19.45
C ILE A 34 -9.93 -10.62 -18.27
N VAL A 35 -9.29 -11.48 -17.48
CA VAL A 35 -8.41 -11.09 -16.37
C VAL A 35 -7.24 -10.24 -16.85
N GLU A 36 -6.60 -10.57 -17.97
CA GLU A 36 -5.52 -9.77 -18.56
C GLU A 36 -6.02 -8.39 -18.99
N ILE A 37 -7.19 -8.30 -19.65
CA ILE A 37 -7.79 -7.02 -20.03
C ILE A 37 -8.04 -6.13 -18.80
N VAL A 38 -8.64 -6.70 -17.75
CA VAL A 38 -8.89 -5.96 -16.50
C VAL A 38 -7.58 -5.54 -15.85
N SER A 39 -6.59 -6.43 -15.82
CA SER A 39 -5.27 -6.18 -15.23
C SER A 39 -4.55 -5.05 -15.94
N GLN A 40 -4.55 -5.05 -17.28
CA GLN A 40 -3.93 -4.00 -18.07
C GLN A 40 -4.61 -2.66 -17.85
N LEU A 41 -5.96 -2.64 -17.82
CA LEU A 41 -6.73 -1.44 -17.51
C LEU A 41 -6.29 -0.82 -16.18
N VAL A 42 -6.27 -1.60 -15.10
CA VAL A 42 -5.94 -1.07 -13.77
C VAL A 42 -4.46 -0.74 -13.59
N SER A 43 -3.57 -1.28 -14.42
CA SER A 43 -2.15 -0.89 -14.45
C SER A 43 -1.89 0.39 -15.23
N SER A 44 -2.63 0.64 -16.32
CA SER A 44 -2.41 1.81 -17.18
C SER A 44 -3.29 3.00 -16.86
N SER A 45 -4.39 2.80 -16.13
CA SER A 45 -5.36 3.85 -15.80
C SER A 45 -4.74 4.98 -14.97
N SER A 46 -5.25 6.21 -15.17
CA SER A 46 -4.99 7.36 -14.31
C SER A 46 -5.89 7.41 -13.07
N LYS A 47 -6.99 6.64 -13.06
CA LYS A 47 -7.94 6.50 -11.94
C LYS A 47 -8.31 5.02 -11.74
N PRO A 48 -7.33 4.15 -11.42
CA PRO A 48 -7.52 2.70 -11.38
C PRO A 48 -8.68 2.24 -10.52
N PHE A 49 -9.02 2.92 -9.42
CA PHE A 49 -10.18 2.55 -8.61
C PHE A 49 -11.50 2.88 -9.26
N ALA A 50 -11.65 4.08 -9.81
CA ALA A 50 -12.86 4.50 -10.50
C ALA A 50 -13.12 3.62 -11.73
N ASP A 51 -12.06 3.30 -12.48
CA ASP A 51 -12.15 2.46 -13.66
C ASP A 51 -12.48 1.01 -13.29
N LEU A 52 -11.82 0.44 -12.26
CA LEU A 52 -12.14 -0.89 -11.77
C LEU A 52 -13.58 -0.96 -11.24
N TYR A 53 -14.05 0.05 -10.50
CA TYR A 53 -15.42 0.12 -9.99
C TYR A 53 -16.45 0.18 -11.12
N SER A 54 -16.20 1.01 -12.14
CA SER A 54 -17.03 1.12 -13.34
C SER A 54 -17.07 -0.21 -14.10
N LEU A 55 -15.92 -0.85 -14.26
CA LEU A 55 -15.79 -2.13 -14.94
C LEU A 55 -16.56 -3.24 -14.21
N LYS A 56 -16.39 -3.35 -12.88
CA LYS A 56 -17.14 -4.29 -12.02
C LYS A 56 -18.65 -4.15 -12.15
N SER A 57 -19.12 -2.91 -12.26
CA SER A 57 -20.55 -2.60 -12.36
C SER A 57 -21.15 -2.91 -13.73
N SER A 58 -20.31 -3.05 -14.77
CA SER A 58 -20.78 -3.23 -16.14
C SER A 58 -21.28 -4.63 -16.45
N CYS A 59 -20.61 -5.69 -15.96
CA CYS A 59 -21.05 -7.06 -16.20
C CYS A 59 -20.46 -8.08 -15.22
N LYS A 60 -21.09 -9.27 -15.16
CA LYS A 60 -20.66 -10.37 -14.29
C LYS A 60 -19.25 -10.86 -14.61
N ALA A 61 -18.86 -10.94 -15.88
CA ALA A 61 -17.54 -11.45 -16.26
C ALA A 61 -16.42 -10.56 -15.70
N PHE A 62 -16.53 -9.24 -15.85
CA PHE A 62 -15.58 -8.30 -15.26
C PHE A 62 -15.66 -8.24 -13.73
N PHE A 63 -16.85 -8.39 -13.15
CA PHE A 63 -16.99 -8.51 -11.71
C PHE A 63 -16.20 -9.70 -11.15
N GLU A 64 -16.31 -10.88 -11.77
CA GLU A 64 -15.53 -12.05 -11.36
C GLU A 64 -14.03 -11.86 -11.62
N ALA A 65 -13.64 -11.39 -12.80
CA ALA A 65 -12.24 -11.11 -13.14
C ALA A 65 -11.59 -10.11 -12.17
N SER A 66 -12.34 -9.11 -11.67
CA SER A 66 -11.82 -8.14 -10.69
C SER A 66 -11.38 -8.75 -9.35
N LYS A 67 -11.84 -9.96 -9.04
CA LYS A 67 -11.47 -10.68 -7.81
C LYS A 67 -10.16 -11.44 -7.98
N ASP A 68 -9.69 -11.60 -9.21
CA ASP A 68 -8.47 -12.32 -9.51
C ASP A 68 -7.26 -11.69 -8.81
N LYS A 69 -6.34 -12.56 -8.38
CA LYS A 69 -5.11 -12.14 -7.69
C LYS A 69 -4.29 -11.20 -8.57
N MET A 70 -4.19 -11.48 -9.86
CA MET A 70 -3.40 -10.71 -10.81
C MET A 70 -3.88 -9.27 -10.94
N VAL A 71 -5.20 -9.05 -11.03
CA VAL A 71 -5.80 -7.71 -11.06
C VAL A 71 -5.42 -6.93 -9.81
N LYS A 72 -5.59 -7.55 -8.63
CA LYS A 72 -5.24 -6.95 -7.34
C LYS A 72 -3.75 -6.66 -7.20
N GLN A 73 -2.90 -7.49 -7.79
CA GLN A 73 -1.45 -7.31 -7.77
C GLN A 73 -1.01 -6.14 -8.65
N ARG A 74 -1.72 -5.91 -9.76
CA ARG A 74 -1.35 -4.98 -10.83
C ARG A 74 -2.02 -3.60 -10.77
N ILE A 75 -2.96 -3.38 -9.86
CA ILE A 75 -3.60 -2.08 -9.68
C ILE A 75 -2.56 -1.00 -9.32
N ALA A 76 -2.52 0.07 -10.11
CA ALA A 76 -1.54 1.16 -9.99
C ALA A 76 -1.94 2.18 -8.91
N LEU A 77 -1.95 1.74 -7.65
CA LEU A 77 -2.42 2.52 -6.50
C LEU A 77 -1.78 3.91 -6.38
N GLU A 78 -0.51 4.03 -6.78
CA GLU A 78 0.28 5.26 -6.74
C GLU A 78 -0.27 6.37 -7.64
N ARG A 79 -1.12 6.03 -8.62
CA ARG A 79 -1.71 6.97 -9.58
C ARG A 79 -3.02 7.58 -9.09
N ASP A 80 -3.63 7.01 -8.06
CA ASP A 80 -4.93 7.45 -7.53
C ASP A 80 -4.80 7.85 -6.07
N ILE A 81 -4.01 8.90 -5.82
CA ILE A 81 -3.72 9.42 -4.47
C ILE A 81 -4.99 9.91 -3.79
N PHE A 82 -5.92 10.53 -4.54
CA PHE A 82 -7.25 10.88 -4.03
C PHE A 82 -8.04 9.62 -3.66
N GLY A 83 -7.91 8.59 -4.49
CA GLY A 83 -8.30 7.22 -4.22
C GLY A 83 -7.68 6.63 -2.95
N LEU A 84 -6.51 7.09 -2.50
CA LEU A 84 -5.88 6.66 -1.27
C LEU A 84 -6.32 7.48 -0.05
N THR A 85 -6.68 8.76 -0.23
CA THR A 85 -7.17 9.65 0.83
C THR A 85 -8.43 9.11 1.52
N TRP A 86 -9.37 8.53 0.77
CA TRP A 86 -10.59 7.91 1.35
C TRP A 86 -10.29 6.57 2.05
N MET A 87 -9.22 5.87 1.65
CA MET A 87 -8.84 4.55 2.21
C MET A 87 -8.44 4.60 3.66
N ALA A 88 -7.84 5.69 4.12
CA ALA A 88 -7.44 5.78 5.51
C ALA A 88 -8.64 5.80 6.48
N THR A 89 -9.85 6.11 6.01
CA THR A 89 -11.05 6.30 6.86
C THR A 89 -12.21 5.38 6.57
N ASP A 90 -12.34 4.88 5.34
CA ASP A 90 -13.46 4.03 4.97
C ASP A 90 -13.11 2.53 5.03
N LYS A 91 -14.04 1.74 5.59
CA LYS A 91 -13.83 0.31 5.86
C LYS A 91 -13.73 -0.51 4.59
N GLU A 92 -14.48 -0.13 3.55
CA GLU A 92 -14.54 -0.88 2.30
C GLU A 92 -13.22 -0.73 1.53
N CYS A 93 -12.67 0.48 1.44
CA CYS A 93 -11.36 0.64 0.83
C CYS A 93 -10.22 0.06 1.65
N MET A 94 -10.26 0.09 2.98
CA MET A 94 -9.28 -0.66 3.78
C MET A 94 -9.30 -2.16 3.45
N SER A 95 -10.48 -2.72 3.19
CA SER A 95 -10.64 -4.11 2.74
C SER A 95 -10.02 -4.34 1.36
N VAL A 96 -10.25 -3.43 0.41
CA VAL A 96 -9.63 -3.48 -0.93
C VAL A 96 -8.11 -3.38 -0.84
N LEU A 97 -7.58 -2.42 -0.08
CA LEU A 97 -6.14 -2.23 0.11
C LEU A 97 -5.50 -3.46 0.73
N LYS A 98 -6.13 -4.04 1.77
CA LYS A 98 -5.67 -5.30 2.37
C LYS A 98 -5.67 -6.45 1.37
N SER A 99 -6.74 -6.60 0.60
CA SER A 99 -6.86 -7.63 -0.45
C SER A 99 -5.77 -7.49 -1.52
N CYS A 100 -5.39 -6.27 -1.89
CA CYS A 100 -4.27 -6.01 -2.80
C CYS A 100 -2.91 -6.35 -2.15
N GLY A 101 -2.71 -5.98 -0.89
CA GLY A 101 -1.51 -6.34 -0.14
C GLY A 101 -1.32 -7.85 0.00
N ASP A 102 -2.39 -8.57 0.34
CA ASP A 102 -2.43 -10.04 0.45
C ASP A 102 -2.20 -10.71 -0.92
N ALA A 103 -2.62 -10.08 -2.02
CA ALA A 103 -2.31 -10.52 -3.38
C ALA A 103 -0.83 -10.29 -3.77
N GLY A 104 -0.09 -9.46 -3.03
CA GLY A 104 1.32 -9.15 -3.27
C GLY A 104 1.57 -7.81 -3.98
N ASN A 105 0.61 -6.88 -3.98
CA ASN A 105 0.83 -5.53 -4.50
C ASN A 105 1.78 -4.76 -3.54
N ALA A 106 2.88 -4.23 -4.10
CA ALA A 106 3.92 -3.61 -3.30
C ALA A 106 3.51 -2.24 -2.73
N GLU A 107 2.83 -1.41 -3.53
CA GLU A 107 2.30 -0.11 -3.08
C GLU A 107 1.24 -0.30 -1.99
N ALA A 108 0.41 -1.35 -2.08
CA ALA A 108 -0.60 -1.68 -1.07
C ALA A 108 0.06 -2.03 0.26
N ASN A 109 1.07 -2.91 0.23
CA ASN A 109 1.85 -3.26 1.41
C ASN A 109 2.56 -2.02 1.98
N PHE A 110 3.12 -1.15 1.14
CA PHE A 110 3.71 0.12 1.59
C PHE A 110 2.69 1.01 2.32
N MET A 111 1.50 1.24 1.74
CA MET A 111 0.45 2.04 2.39
C MET A 111 -0.07 1.40 3.69
N LEU A 112 -0.29 0.07 3.71
CA LEU A 112 -0.66 -0.66 4.92
C LEU A 112 0.40 -0.51 6.01
N ALA A 113 1.68 -0.51 5.65
CA ALA A 113 2.74 -0.28 6.62
C ALA A 113 2.61 1.08 7.30
N LEU A 114 2.48 2.16 6.51
CA LEU A 114 2.37 3.51 7.03
C LEU A 114 1.13 3.67 7.92
N ILE A 115 0.00 3.07 7.54
CA ILE A 115 -1.22 3.08 8.38
C ILE A 115 -0.97 2.38 9.73
N ASN A 116 -0.34 1.21 9.74
CA ASN A 116 -0.09 0.51 11.00
C ASN A 116 0.91 1.27 11.88
N ILE A 117 1.99 1.81 11.31
CA ILE A 117 3.03 2.55 12.06
C ILE A 117 2.46 3.86 12.60
N PHE A 118 1.94 4.72 11.73
CA PHE A 118 1.67 6.12 12.08
C PHE A 118 0.25 6.37 12.59
N LYS A 119 -0.74 5.55 12.19
CA LYS A 119 -2.13 5.71 12.66
C LYS A 119 -2.48 4.78 13.80
N LYS A 120 -1.94 3.55 13.82
CA LYS A 120 -2.25 2.55 14.86
C LYS A 120 -1.17 2.37 15.92
N GLY A 121 0.06 2.84 15.67
CA GLY A 121 1.21 2.60 16.55
C GLY A 121 1.73 1.15 16.54
N ASP A 122 1.26 0.30 15.62
CA ASP A 122 1.69 -1.10 15.48
C ASP A 122 2.91 -1.18 14.56
N ILE A 123 4.08 -0.91 15.15
CA ILE A 123 5.37 -0.88 14.44
C ILE A 123 5.73 -2.24 13.86
N ASN A 124 5.50 -3.33 14.61
CA ASN A 124 5.89 -4.69 14.19
C ASN A 124 5.14 -5.10 12.93
N ARG A 125 3.80 -4.94 12.94
CA ARG A 125 2.99 -5.25 11.77
C ARG A 125 3.30 -4.32 10.60
N GLY A 126 3.58 -3.06 10.88
CA GLY A 126 4.04 -2.10 9.89
C GLY A 126 5.33 -2.53 9.19
N ALA A 127 6.32 -2.96 9.97
CA ALA A 127 7.60 -3.44 9.45
C ALA A 127 7.47 -4.70 8.60
N GLU A 128 6.59 -5.65 8.96
CA GLU A 128 6.31 -6.82 8.11
C GLU A 128 5.81 -6.41 6.73
N PHE A 129 4.91 -5.42 6.67
CA PHE A 129 4.43 -4.89 5.40
C PHE A 129 5.51 -4.16 4.60
N LEU A 130 6.37 -3.36 5.26
CA LEU A 130 7.53 -2.73 4.60
C LEU A 130 8.46 -3.77 4.00
N LYS A 131 8.75 -4.86 4.73
CA LYS A 131 9.59 -5.96 4.23
C LYS A 131 8.98 -6.56 2.97
N ARG A 132 7.69 -6.94 3.00
CA ARG A 132 6.97 -7.49 1.83
C ARG A 132 7.05 -6.56 0.61
N ALA A 133 6.80 -5.26 0.80
CA ALA A 133 6.89 -4.29 -0.29
C ALA A 133 8.32 -4.16 -0.81
N SER A 134 9.31 -4.05 0.08
CA SER A 134 10.71 -3.91 -0.27
C SER A 134 11.28 -5.14 -0.99
N SER A 135 10.79 -6.35 -0.68
CA SER A 135 11.17 -7.58 -1.38
C SER A 135 10.68 -7.61 -2.84
N SER A 136 9.71 -6.77 -3.19
CA SER A 136 9.24 -6.53 -4.56
C SER A 136 9.86 -5.27 -5.18
N ASP A 137 11.08 -4.90 -4.77
CA ASP A 137 11.84 -3.73 -5.23
C ASP A 137 11.15 -2.37 -5.06
N HIS A 138 10.23 -2.27 -4.09
CA HIS A 138 9.60 -1.01 -3.75
C HIS A 138 10.56 -0.09 -2.97
N LYS A 139 11.28 0.77 -3.70
CA LYS A 139 12.33 1.68 -3.18
C LYS A 139 11.89 2.54 -1.99
N ALA A 140 10.70 3.12 -2.03
CA ALA A 140 10.20 3.94 -0.91
C ALA A 140 9.89 3.11 0.35
N ALA A 141 9.55 1.82 0.20
CA ALA A 141 9.34 0.93 1.34
C ALA A 141 10.67 0.52 1.96
N LEU A 142 11.67 0.21 1.13
CA LEU A 142 13.05 -0.01 1.56
C LEU A 142 13.59 1.20 2.32
N TYR A 143 13.42 2.40 1.77
CA TYR A 143 13.80 3.65 2.42
C TYR A 143 13.12 3.80 3.80
N MET A 144 11.79 3.63 3.86
CA MET A 144 11.05 3.75 5.13
C MET A 144 11.47 2.68 6.16
N LEU A 145 11.81 1.47 5.71
CA LEU A 145 12.30 0.40 6.58
C LEU A 145 13.62 0.83 7.26
N ASN A 146 14.53 1.44 6.51
CA ASN A 146 15.79 1.95 7.05
C ASN A 146 15.58 3.15 7.99
N ILE A 147 14.70 4.10 7.65
CA ILE A 147 14.28 5.19 8.56
C ILE A 147 13.72 4.63 9.87
N LEU A 148 12.87 3.62 9.80
CA LEU A 148 12.28 2.98 10.98
C LEU A 148 13.34 2.28 11.84
N CYS A 149 14.33 1.62 11.23
CA CYS A 149 15.45 1.01 11.95
C CYS A 149 16.25 2.06 12.75
N VAL A 150 16.61 3.19 12.12
CA VAL A 150 17.32 4.29 12.80
C VAL A 150 16.49 4.88 13.92
N ARG A 151 15.18 5.07 13.69
CA ARG A 151 14.24 5.56 14.70
C ARG A 151 14.23 4.66 15.94
N LEU A 152 14.08 3.36 15.75
CA LEU A 152 14.00 2.40 16.85
C LEU A 152 15.29 2.35 17.67
N GLN A 153 16.45 2.39 17.01
CA GLN A 153 17.76 2.46 17.68
C GLN A 153 17.88 3.71 18.57
N LYS A 154 17.31 4.85 18.15
CA LYS A 154 17.36 6.11 18.91
C LYS A 154 16.36 6.18 20.06
N HIS A 155 15.14 5.71 19.86
CA HIS A 155 14.10 5.77 20.89
C HIS A 155 14.17 4.64 21.91
N ASN A 156 14.82 3.52 21.58
CA ASN A 156 14.96 2.40 22.50
C ASN A 156 16.28 1.63 22.29
N PRO A 157 17.43 2.23 22.67
CA PRO A 157 18.75 1.64 22.46
C PRO A 157 18.98 0.33 23.23
N PHE A 158 18.14 0.00 24.22
CA PHE A 158 18.22 -1.22 25.03
C PHE A 158 17.22 -2.31 24.64
N ALA A 159 16.37 -2.10 23.63
CA ALA A 159 15.40 -3.09 23.15
C ALA A 159 16.00 -4.17 22.24
N GLU A 160 17.23 -4.58 22.53
CA GLU A 160 17.89 -5.71 21.85
C GLU A 160 17.15 -7.04 22.06
N GLY A 161 16.23 -7.13 23.03
CA GLY A 161 15.53 -8.37 23.40
C GLY A 161 14.11 -8.59 22.85
N ASN A 162 13.44 -7.56 22.31
CA ASN A 162 12.09 -7.71 21.72
C ASN A 162 12.04 -7.30 20.23
N SER A 163 13.12 -6.69 19.71
CA SER A 163 13.30 -6.25 18.33
C SER A 163 14.22 -7.21 17.54
N HIS A 164 14.00 -8.51 17.65
CA HIS A 164 14.94 -9.51 17.09
C HIS A 164 14.99 -9.60 15.54
N THR A 165 14.24 -8.81 14.76
CA THR A 165 14.12 -9.08 13.30
C THR A 165 14.18 -7.88 12.35
N LEU A 166 14.24 -6.62 12.81
CA LEU A 166 14.43 -5.46 11.93
C LEU A 166 15.93 -5.12 11.84
N LYS A 167 16.55 -5.54 10.74
CA LYS A 167 17.88 -5.07 10.36
C LYS A 167 17.72 -4.05 9.25
N ALA A 168 18.56 -3.01 9.28
CA ALA A 168 18.72 -2.13 8.13
C ALA A 168 19.05 -3.00 6.91
N ASP A 169 18.35 -2.74 5.82
CA ASP A 169 18.58 -3.42 4.57
C ASP A 169 19.71 -2.69 3.85
N GLN A 170 20.77 -3.44 3.55
CA GLN A 170 22.01 -2.92 2.99
C GLN A 170 21.92 -2.55 1.52
N ARG A 171 20.78 -2.80 0.85
CA ARG A 171 20.55 -2.31 -0.51
C ARG A 171 20.76 -0.80 -0.55
N ILE A 172 21.78 -0.40 -1.31
CA ILE A 172 22.28 0.97 -1.33
C ILE A 172 21.42 1.81 -2.28
N PHE A 173 21.14 3.04 -1.88
CA PHE A 173 20.70 4.08 -2.79
C PHE A 173 21.94 4.65 -3.46
N ASP A 174 22.22 4.24 -4.69
CA ASP A 174 23.41 4.67 -5.44
C ASP A 174 23.33 6.14 -5.88
N ASP A 175 22.14 6.72 -5.81
CA ASP A 175 21.80 8.05 -6.32
C ASP A 175 21.09 8.90 -5.24
N TYR A 176 21.61 10.12 -5.03
CA TYR A 176 21.02 11.09 -4.12
C TYR A 176 19.62 11.53 -4.55
N ASP A 177 19.36 11.63 -5.86
CA ASP A 177 18.04 12.00 -6.37
C ASP A 177 17.00 10.90 -6.07
N GLN A 178 17.38 9.62 -6.19
CA GLN A 178 16.54 8.50 -5.76
C GLN A 178 16.19 8.55 -4.28
N LEU A 179 17.16 8.89 -3.42
CA LEU A 179 16.96 8.98 -1.97
C LEU A 179 16.04 10.16 -1.62
N LYS A 180 16.25 11.32 -2.24
CA LYS A 180 15.37 12.49 -2.13
C LYS A 180 13.93 12.17 -2.59
N TRP A 181 13.78 11.51 -3.74
CA TRP A 181 12.47 11.08 -4.23
C TRP A 181 11.78 10.12 -3.26
N CYS A 182 12.51 9.17 -2.67
CA CYS A 182 11.96 8.25 -1.67
C CYS A 182 11.49 8.99 -0.42
N ARG A 183 12.29 9.95 0.08
CA ARG A 183 11.93 10.82 1.19
C ARG A 183 10.62 11.56 0.91
N GLU A 184 10.52 12.22 -0.25
CA GLU A 184 9.32 12.96 -0.64
C GLU A 184 8.10 12.04 -0.78
N LYS A 185 8.23 10.88 -1.42
CA LYS A 185 7.14 9.90 -1.56
C LYS A 185 6.64 9.43 -0.19
N VAL A 186 7.56 9.08 0.72
CA VAL A 186 7.20 8.64 2.07
C VAL A 186 6.53 9.75 2.87
N LEU A 187 7.07 10.97 2.85
CA LEU A 187 6.48 12.11 3.57
C LEU A 187 5.06 12.43 3.07
N ASN A 188 4.86 12.44 1.75
CA ASN A 188 3.53 12.66 1.17
C ASN A 188 2.54 11.56 1.58
N ALA A 189 2.99 10.31 1.58
CA ALA A 189 2.15 9.19 2.02
C ALA A 189 1.86 9.22 3.54
N ILE A 190 2.82 9.63 4.37
CA ILE A 190 2.60 9.82 5.81
C ILE A 190 1.59 10.94 6.07
N ARG A 191 1.75 12.08 5.39
CA ARG A 191 0.81 13.21 5.45
C ARG A 191 -0.59 12.78 5.06
N LEU A 192 -0.71 11.92 4.05
CA LEU A 192 -1.97 11.35 3.61
C LEU A 192 -2.63 10.49 4.70
N VAL A 193 -1.90 9.55 5.31
CA VAL A 193 -2.48 8.61 6.29
C VAL A 193 -2.72 9.23 7.67
N THR A 194 -2.05 10.33 7.98
CA THR A 194 -2.15 11.03 9.28
C THR A 194 -2.89 12.37 9.22
N TRP A 195 -3.32 12.79 8.04
CA TRP A 195 -3.91 14.12 7.76
C TRP A 195 -3.02 15.26 8.24
N ASN A 196 -1.73 15.22 7.90
CA ASN A 196 -0.71 16.20 8.27
C ASN A 196 -0.47 16.36 9.80
N ASN A 197 -0.97 15.44 10.64
CA ASN A 197 -0.85 15.57 12.10
C ASN A 197 0.37 14.86 12.68
N TRP A 198 1.15 14.16 11.86
CA TRP A 198 2.30 13.43 12.36
C TRP A 198 3.59 14.24 12.29
N GLN A 199 4.27 14.32 13.43
CA GLN A 199 5.58 14.93 13.60
C GLN A 199 6.48 14.01 14.41
N ASP A 200 7.77 13.98 14.09
CA ASP A 200 8.77 13.31 14.92
C ASP A 200 9.60 14.31 15.73
N ASN A 201 9.38 14.35 17.04
CA ASN A 201 10.12 15.21 17.95
C ASN A 201 11.57 14.72 18.20
N ALA A 202 12.02 13.65 17.54
CA ALA A 202 13.36 13.08 17.68
C ALA A 202 14.50 13.94 17.12
N VAL A 203 14.22 15.07 16.45
CA VAL A 203 15.27 15.96 15.89
C VAL A 203 16.30 16.35 16.95
N ALA A 204 15.87 16.53 18.21
CA ALA A 204 16.73 16.89 19.33
C ALA A 204 17.65 15.76 19.82
N SER A 205 17.37 14.49 19.50
CA SER A 205 18.12 13.33 19.99
C SER A 205 19.09 12.72 18.97
N VAL A 206 19.17 13.27 17.75
CA VAL A 206 20.13 12.79 16.74
C VAL A 206 21.54 13.21 17.12
N ARG A 207 22.32 12.29 17.73
CA ARG A 207 23.74 12.49 17.98
C ARG A 207 24.48 12.75 16.66
N GLN A 208 25.19 13.85 16.59
CA GLN A 208 26.10 14.16 15.48
C GLN A 208 27.37 13.35 15.63
N CYS A 209 27.94 12.90 14.50
CA CYS A 209 29.21 12.19 14.49
C CYS A 209 30.34 13.16 14.94
N ASN A 210 31.24 12.69 15.80
CA ASN A 210 32.37 13.50 16.28
C ASN A 210 33.48 13.70 15.24
N ASN A 211 33.39 13.03 14.09
CA ASN A 211 34.33 13.22 13.00
C ASN A 211 34.00 14.52 12.27
N SER A 212 34.92 15.49 12.33
CA SER A 212 34.77 16.81 11.71
C SER A 212 34.52 16.76 10.19
N ASN A 213 34.97 15.71 9.51
CA ASN A 213 34.78 15.53 8.06
C ASN A 213 33.49 14.75 7.71
N CYS A 214 32.73 14.26 8.70
CA CYS A 214 31.51 13.51 8.48
C CYS A 214 30.31 14.44 8.30
N GLY A 215 29.53 14.26 7.24
CA GLY A 215 28.38 15.09 6.90
C GLY A 215 28.73 16.39 6.17
N ILE A 216 30.02 16.65 5.90
CA ILE A 216 30.45 17.79 5.09
C ILE A 216 29.97 17.59 3.64
N ARG A 217 29.37 18.65 3.09
CA ARG A 217 28.95 18.71 1.69
C ARG A 217 30.16 19.00 0.81
N GLY A 218 30.54 18.04 -0.03
CA GLY A 218 31.47 18.25 -1.14
C GLY A 218 30.76 18.82 -2.37
N TRP A 219 31.47 18.86 -3.50
CA TRP A 219 30.96 19.42 -4.76
C TRP A 219 29.80 18.58 -5.34
N ASP A 220 29.91 17.24 -5.29
CA ASP A 220 28.90 16.32 -5.86
C ASP A 220 28.19 15.42 -4.83
N CYS A 221 28.77 15.22 -3.64
CA CYS A 221 28.21 14.34 -2.62
C CYS A 221 28.56 14.80 -1.20
N ARG A 222 27.84 14.26 -0.22
CA ARG A 222 28.12 14.47 1.21
C ARG A 222 28.94 13.29 1.73
N CYS A 223 30.09 13.55 2.33
CA CYS A 223 30.98 12.49 2.80
C CYS A 223 30.55 11.98 4.18
N PHE A 224 30.36 10.68 4.36
CA PHE A 224 30.08 10.07 5.65
C PHE A 224 31.16 9.07 6.03
N CYS A 225 31.54 9.02 7.31
CA CYS A 225 32.55 8.07 7.78
C CYS A 225 32.03 6.63 7.90
N SER A 226 30.70 6.43 7.88
CA SER A 226 30.06 5.12 7.83
C SER A 226 28.65 5.21 7.25
N LYS A 227 28.09 4.08 6.82
CA LYS A 227 26.68 3.98 6.41
C LYS A 227 25.70 4.32 7.53
N ASP A 228 26.06 4.03 8.78
CA ASP A 228 25.26 4.44 9.93
C ASP A 228 25.21 5.96 10.06
N CYS A 229 26.32 6.68 9.78
CA CYS A 229 26.33 8.14 9.79
C CYS A 229 25.49 8.73 8.66
N GLU A 230 25.52 8.11 7.48
CA GLU A 230 24.68 8.48 6.34
C GLU A 230 23.18 8.34 6.67
N TRP A 231 22.75 7.18 7.17
CA TRP A 231 21.37 6.95 7.59
C TRP A 231 20.95 7.78 8.81
N ASN A 232 21.87 8.09 9.72
CA ASN A 232 21.61 9.01 10.83
C ASN A 232 21.35 10.44 10.35
N HIS A 233 22.14 10.90 9.38
CA HIS A 233 21.90 12.18 8.72
C HIS A 233 20.60 12.16 7.93
N GLU A 234 20.33 11.08 7.20
CA GLU A 234 19.09 10.95 6.45
C GLU A 234 17.85 10.96 7.35
N TYR A 235 17.91 10.27 8.49
CA TYR A 235 16.86 10.31 9.50
C TYR A 235 16.62 11.73 10.03
N TYR A 236 17.69 12.51 10.22
CA TYR A 236 17.58 13.90 10.65
C TYR A 236 16.91 14.78 9.58
N GLU A 237 17.32 14.64 8.32
CA GLU A 237 16.69 15.35 7.20
C GLU A 237 15.23 14.91 6.98
N PHE A 238 14.91 13.64 7.23
CA PHE A 238 13.55 13.14 7.24
C PHE A 238 12.72 13.81 8.34
N CYS A 239 13.14 13.77 9.60
CA CYS A 239 12.40 14.39 10.73
C CYS A 239 12.25 15.91 10.59
N LYS A 240 13.20 16.60 9.96
CA LYS A 240 13.05 18.03 9.65
C LYS A 240 11.90 18.35 8.70
N ALA A 241 11.54 17.40 7.84
CA ALA A 241 10.57 17.59 6.77
C ALA A 241 9.16 17.07 7.14
N THR A 242 8.98 16.54 8.36
CA THR A 242 7.71 16.06 8.91
C THR A 242 7.00 17.17 9.66
#